data_AF-A0A502C2G2-F1
#
_entry.id   AF-A0A502C2G2-F1
#
_cell.length_a   1.000
_cell.length_b   1.000
_cell.length_c   1.000
_cell.angle_alpha   90.00
_cell.angle_beta   90.00
_cell.angle_gamma   90.00
#
_symmetry.space_group_name_H-M   'P 1'
#
loop_
_entity.id
_entity.type
_entity.pdbx_description
1 polymer ?
#
loop_
_entity_poly.entity_id
_entity_poly.type
_entity_poly.pdbx_seq_one_letter_code
_entity_poly.pdbx_strand_id
1 'polypeptide(L)'
;MASKLFGLELAEVASRQAQEIRRALEKKRDRHLAVHEARKAIRRLRGTLALGRDVFGAKFDAIDKSLDRLADGLSALRDAQVVVETASKLANDHQPYWKEISNQLGHRRDFLLDAALSRDPDFSKRRARISRIALAITDLPWTDLTKKVVRHSILHSLRRLEKAKAAAREEGSSVRLHRWRKRVRRLRLQLETLNGVEASADWKGLEAVKRKVESTRSLRRLADKLGWRQDLQVLRSSIRHTGNPALAKQLRRGIDHEIGRVKL
;
A
#
# COMPACT_ATOMS: atom_id res chain seq x y z
N MET A 1 21.03 24.53 13.44
CA MET A 1 21.49 23.77 12.24
C MET A 1 20.93 22.35 12.18
N ALA A 2 21.03 21.52 13.23
CA ALA A 2 20.54 20.13 13.22
C ALA A 2 19.06 19.92 12.83
N SER A 3 18.15 20.85 13.17
CA SER A 3 16.74 20.73 12.77
C SER A 3 16.48 20.96 11.28
N LYS A 4 17.32 21.74 10.59
CA LYS A 4 17.20 21.95 9.13
C LYS A 4 17.66 20.71 8.37
N LEU A 5 18.70 20.03 8.88
CA LEU A 5 19.24 18.81 8.27
C LEU A 5 18.22 17.66 8.28
N PHE A 6 17.48 17.46 9.37
CA PHE A 6 16.48 16.39 9.47
C PHE A 6 15.37 16.47 8.41
N GLY A 7 14.86 17.67 8.15
CA GLY A 7 13.86 17.89 7.12
C GLY A 7 14.38 17.58 5.72
N LEU A 8 15.65 17.92 5.45
CA LEU A 8 16.33 17.62 4.19
C LEU A 8 16.60 16.12 4.01
N GLU A 9 16.97 15.39 5.06
CA GLU A 9 17.11 13.92 5.00
C GLU A 9 15.78 13.25 4.59
N LEU A 10 14.65 13.72 5.13
CA LEU A 10 13.32 13.25 4.72
C LEU A 10 12.98 13.63 3.27
N ALA A 11 13.43 14.80 2.80
CA ALA A 11 13.30 15.22 1.41
C ALA A 11 14.03 14.25 0.46
N GLU A 12 15.25 13.85 0.82
CA GLU A 12 16.00 12.87 0.04
C GLU A 12 15.31 11.49 0.02
N VAL A 13 14.79 11.04 1.17
CA VAL A 13 14.02 9.79 1.21
C VAL A 13 12.80 9.87 0.30
N ALA A 14 12.06 10.98 0.32
CA ALA A 14 10.92 11.20 -0.56
C ALA A 14 11.33 11.21 -2.05
N SER A 15 12.44 11.87 -2.38
CA SER A 15 13.00 11.89 -3.74
C SER A 15 13.38 10.48 -4.22
N ARG A 16 14.09 9.71 -3.39
CA ARG A 16 14.43 8.30 -3.68
C ARG A 16 13.17 7.46 -3.91
N GLN A 17 12.14 7.61 -3.07
CA GLN A 17 10.89 6.87 -3.23
C GLN A 17 10.12 7.29 -4.49
N ALA A 18 10.16 8.57 -4.90
CA ALA A 18 9.62 9.02 -6.18
C ALA A 18 10.36 8.38 -7.37
N GLN A 19 11.69 8.29 -7.26
CA GLN A 19 12.54 7.61 -8.26
C GLN A 19 12.25 6.11 -8.36
N GLU A 20 12.02 5.43 -7.25
CA GLU A 20 11.62 4.02 -7.25
C GLU A 20 10.30 3.79 -8.01
N ILE A 21 9.33 4.70 -7.88
CA ILE A 21 8.07 4.62 -8.63
C ILE A 21 8.35 4.73 -10.13
N ARG A 22 9.17 5.70 -10.54
CA ARG A 22 9.56 5.90 -11.95
C ARG A 22 10.25 4.65 -12.50
N ARG A 23 11.29 4.16 -11.82
CA ARG A 23 12.05 2.96 -12.22
C ARG A 23 11.14 1.73 -12.32
N ALA A 24 10.24 1.54 -11.37
CA ALA A 24 9.29 0.43 -11.42
C ALA A 24 8.38 0.53 -12.66
N LEU A 25 7.85 1.71 -12.99
CA LEU A 25 7.02 1.90 -14.19
C LEU A 25 7.79 1.73 -15.51
N GLU A 26 9.12 1.94 -15.49
CA GLU A 26 9.99 1.75 -16.66
C GLU A 26 10.33 0.28 -16.95
N LYS A 27 10.23 -0.60 -15.94
CA LYS A 27 10.53 -2.02 -16.11
C LYS A 27 9.61 -2.64 -17.16
N LYS A 28 10.23 -3.22 -18.21
CA LYS A 28 9.54 -3.92 -19.29
C LYS A 28 9.34 -5.41 -19.01
N ARG A 29 10.29 -6.01 -18.31
CA ARG A 29 10.22 -7.40 -17.85
C ARG A 29 9.36 -7.48 -16.59
N ASP A 30 8.56 -8.54 -16.49
CA ASP A 30 7.65 -8.80 -15.38
C ASP A 30 6.81 -7.57 -14.99
N ARG A 31 5.90 -7.17 -15.90
CA ARG A 31 5.03 -6.00 -15.73
C ARG A 31 4.15 -6.10 -14.48
N HIS A 32 3.77 -7.31 -14.07
CA HIS A 32 2.96 -7.51 -12.87
C HIS A 32 3.75 -7.19 -11.60
N LEU A 33 5.01 -7.64 -11.51
CA LEU A 33 5.92 -7.24 -10.44
C LEU A 33 6.19 -5.74 -10.47
N ALA A 34 6.45 -5.16 -11.65
CA ALA A 34 6.66 -3.73 -11.83
C ALA A 34 5.48 -2.89 -11.29
N VAL A 35 4.23 -3.29 -11.58
CA VAL A 35 3.02 -2.66 -11.04
C VAL A 35 2.97 -2.79 -9.51
N HIS A 36 3.31 -3.96 -8.96
CA HIS A 36 3.36 -4.17 -7.52
C HIS A 36 4.39 -3.25 -6.83
N GLU A 37 5.60 -3.18 -7.38
CA GLU A 37 6.69 -2.33 -6.88
C GLU A 37 6.32 -0.85 -6.95
N ALA A 38 5.77 -0.38 -8.07
CA ALA A 38 5.31 1.00 -8.23
C ALA A 38 4.27 1.36 -7.16
N ARG A 39 3.26 0.50 -6.97
CA ARG A 39 2.24 0.70 -5.91
C ARG A 39 2.85 0.67 -4.51
N LYS A 40 3.84 -0.20 -4.26
CA LYS A 40 4.56 -0.26 -2.98
C LYS A 40 5.33 1.03 -2.72
N ALA A 41 6.06 1.54 -3.72
CA ALA A 41 6.79 2.80 -3.63
C ALA A 41 5.86 4.02 -3.47
N ILE A 42 4.73 4.09 -4.20
CA ILE A 42 3.70 5.13 -3.98
C ILE A 42 3.21 5.12 -2.54
N ARG A 43 2.92 3.94 -1.98
CA ARG A 43 2.52 3.84 -0.58
C ARG A 43 3.62 4.36 0.33
N ARG A 44 4.89 4.00 0.12
CA ARG A 44 6.01 4.53 0.93
C ARG A 44 6.08 6.06 0.87
N LEU A 45 6.07 6.62 -0.33
CA LEU A 45 6.12 8.07 -0.56
C LEU A 45 5.01 8.83 0.16
N ARG A 46 3.77 8.39 0.01
CA ARG A 46 2.63 8.99 0.74
C ARG A 46 2.79 8.87 2.26
N GLY A 47 3.55 7.90 2.77
CA GLY A 47 3.82 7.73 4.19
C GLY A 47 4.82 8.74 4.69
N THR A 48 5.92 8.90 3.96
CA THR A 48 6.95 9.91 4.22
C THR A 48 6.36 11.31 4.15
N LEU A 49 5.62 11.66 3.09
CA LEU A 49 5.00 12.98 2.95
C LEU A 49 3.98 13.30 4.06
N ALA A 50 3.24 12.29 4.54
CA ALA A 50 2.28 12.47 5.62
C ALA A 50 2.93 12.88 6.96
N LEU A 51 4.24 12.67 7.13
CA LEU A 51 4.99 13.16 8.30
C LEU A 51 5.00 14.69 8.39
N GLY A 52 4.98 15.38 7.23
CA GLY A 52 4.96 16.83 7.13
C GLY A 52 3.61 17.42 6.76
N ARG A 53 2.51 16.65 6.82
CA ARG A 53 1.17 17.10 6.39
C ARG A 53 0.80 18.49 6.91
N ASP A 54 0.99 18.74 8.19
CA ASP A 54 0.56 19.99 8.83
C ASP A 54 1.43 21.19 8.41
N VAL A 55 2.70 20.95 8.03
CA VAL A 55 3.61 21.98 7.51
C VAL A 55 3.33 22.27 6.03
N PHE A 56 3.11 21.21 5.26
CA PHE A 56 2.95 21.29 3.81
C PHE A 56 1.55 21.78 3.40
N GLY A 57 0.55 21.60 4.28
CA GLY A 57 -0.82 22.09 4.10
C GLY A 57 -1.44 21.67 2.76
N ALA A 58 -1.99 22.64 2.04
CA ALA A 58 -2.68 22.42 0.76
C ALA A 58 -1.78 21.78 -0.32
N LYS A 59 -0.47 22.07 -0.32
CA LYS A 59 0.48 21.43 -1.26
C LYS A 59 0.54 19.92 -1.01
N PHE A 60 0.55 19.48 0.25
CA PHE A 60 0.50 18.06 0.57
C PHE A 60 -0.80 17.42 0.09
N ASP A 61 -1.96 18.02 0.34
CA ASP A 61 -3.25 17.43 -0.04
C ASP A 61 -3.35 17.26 -1.57
N ALA A 62 -2.84 18.22 -2.34
CA ALA A 62 -2.77 18.13 -3.81
C ALA A 62 -1.83 17.01 -4.31
N ILE A 63 -0.65 16.87 -3.69
CA ILE A 63 0.32 15.82 -4.01
C ILE A 63 -0.22 14.45 -3.61
N ASP A 64 -0.76 14.29 -2.40
CA ASP A 64 -1.31 13.02 -1.92
C ASP A 64 -2.47 12.55 -2.79
N LYS A 65 -3.38 13.45 -3.18
CA LYS A 65 -4.47 13.16 -4.11
C LYS A 65 -3.95 12.73 -5.49
N SER A 66 -2.87 13.34 -5.96
CA SER A 66 -2.25 12.98 -7.24
C SER A 66 -1.57 11.60 -7.19
N LEU A 67 -0.90 11.28 -6.07
CA LEU A 67 -0.33 9.96 -5.81
C LEU A 67 -1.42 8.89 -5.62
N ASP A 68 -2.52 9.21 -4.95
CA ASP A 68 -3.67 8.32 -4.75
C ASP A 68 -4.29 7.94 -6.10
N ARG A 69 -4.61 8.94 -6.94
CA ARG A 69 -5.09 8.72 -8.30
C ARG A 69 -4.11 7.92 -9.18
N LEU A 70 -2.80 8.12 -9.01
CA LEU A 70 -1.79 7.31 -9.72
C LEU A 70 -1.82 5.85 -9.25
N ALA A 71 -1.92 5.62 -7.94
CA ALA A 71 -2.08 4.28 -7.39
C ALA A 71 -3.40 3.65 -7.85
N ASP A 72 -4.51 4.36 -7.80
CA ASP A 72 -5.84 3.87 -8.19
C ASP A 72 -5.87 3.43 -9.65
N GLY A 73 -5.21 4.17 -10.53
CA GLY A 73 -5.01 3.79 -11.93
C GLY A 73 -4.21 2.50 -12.14
N LEU A 74 -3.59 1.93 -11.10
CA LEU A 74 -2.89 0.64 -11.10
C LEU A 74 -3.62 -0.43 -10.28
N SER A 75 -4.73 -0.08 -9.61
CA SER A 75 -5.41 -1.01 -8.68
C SER A 75 -5.99 -2.22 -9.40
N ALA A 76 -6.68 -2.04 -10.52
CA ALA A 76 -7.27 -3.16 -11.27
C ALA A 76 -6.22 -4.20 -11.72
N LEU A 77 -5.06 -3.75 -12.21
CA LEU A 77 -3.95 -4.63 -12.59
C LEU A 77 -3.41 -5.40 -11.38
N ARG A 78 -3.22 -4.71 -10.25
CA ARG A 78 -2.75 -5.38 -9.03
C ARG A 78 -3.78 -6.35 -8.48
N ASP A 79 -5.05 -6.00 -8.48
CA ASP A 79 -6.11 -6.85 -7.94
C ASP A 79 -6.24 -8.14 -8.78
N ALA A 80 -6.13 -8.06 -10.11
CA ALA A 80 -6.08 -9.24 -10.97
C ALA A 80 -4.89 -10.16 -10.65
N GLN A 81 -3.69 -9.60 -10.44
CA GLN A 81 -2.53 -10.38 -10.03
C GLN A 81 -2.68 -10.95 -8.59
N VAL A 82 -3.26 -10.20 -7.65
CA VAL A 82 -3.55 -10.70 -6.28
C VAL A 82 -4.47 -11.90 -6.34
N VAL A 83 -5.50 -11.85 -7.18
CA VAL A 83 -6.47 -12.93 -7.35
C VAL A 83 -5.78 -14.21 -7.81
N VAL A 84 -4.87 -14.12 -8.79
CA VAL A 84 -4.04 -15.26 -9.22
C VAL A 84 -3.16 -15.77 -8.09
N GLU A 85 -2.40 -14.89 -7.42
CA GLU A 85 -1.52 -15.27 -6.30
C GLU A 85 -2.26 -15.95 -5.14
N THR A 86 -3.45 -15.44 -4.80
CA THR A 86 -4.28 -16.01 -3.73
C THR A 86 -4.86 -17.36 -4.16
N ALA A 87 -5.33 -17.49 -5.41
CA ALA A 87 -5.82 -18.77 -5.92
C ALA A 87 -4.71 -19.83 -5.93
N SER A 88 -3.50 -19.48 -6.38
CA SER A 88 -2.36 -20.40 -6.36
C SER A 88 -1.97 -20.84 -4.94
N LYS A 89 -2.07 -19.94 -3.95
CA LYS A 89 -1.83 -20.31 -2.54
C LYS A 89 -2.85 -21.31 -2.01
N LEU A 90 -4.11 -21.18 -2.39
CA LEU A 90 -5.18 -22.13 -2.02
C LEU A 90 -5.10 -23.43 -2.82
N ALA A 91 -4.55 -23.41 -4.04
CA ALA A 91 -4.35 -24.58 -4.88
C ALA A 91 -3.32 -25.57 -4.31
N ASN A 92 -2.35 -25.07 -3.54
CA ASN A 92 -1.33 -25.89 -2.88
C ASN A 92 -1.93 -26.90 -1.87
N ASP A 93 -3.21 -26.78 -1.52
CA ASP A 93 -3.96 -27.75 -0.71
C ASP A 93 -4.60 -28.88 -1.56
N HIS A 94 -4.06 -29.14 -2.76
CA HIS A 94 -4.30 -30.31 -3.63
C HIS A 94 -5.75 -30.55 -4.14
N GLN A 95 -6.47 -29.51 -4.55
CA GLN A 95 -7.75 -29.70 -5.24
C GLN A 95 -7.64 -29.41 -6.75
N PRO A 96 -7.84 -30.42 -7.65
CA PRO A 96 -7.59 -30.30 -9.09
C PRO A 96 -8.30 -29.12 -9.78
N TYR A 97 -9.47 -28.75 -9.28
CA TYR A 97 -10.28 -27.68 -9.84
C TYR A 97 -9.65 -26.27 -9.69
N TRP A 98 -8.70 -26.07 -8.77
CA TRP A 98 -8.04 -24.77 -8.62
C TRP A 98 -7.10 -24.46 -9.78
N LYS A 99 -6.59 -25.48 -10.48
CA LYS A 99 -5.69 -25.31 -11.62
C LYS A 99 -6.41 -24.64 -12.79
N GLU A 100 -7.58 -25.16 -13.16
CA GLU A 100 -8.48 -24.61 -14.19
C GLU A 100 -8.80 -23.14 -13.91
N ILE A 101 -9.21 -22.85 -12.67
CA ILE A 101 -9.58 -21.51 -12.24
C ILE A 101 -8.38 -20.57 -12.25
N SER A 102 -7.22 -21.03 -11.79
CA SER A 102 -5.99 -20.23 -11.81
C SER A 102 -5.58 -19.84 -13.23
N ASN A 103 -5.75 -20.75 -14.20
CA ASN A 103 -5.49 -20.45 -15.62
C ASN A 103 -6.44 -19.36 -16.14
N GLN A 104 -7.75 -19.49 -15.89
CA GLN A 104 -8.74 -18.49 -16.31
C GLN A 104 -8.45 -17.11 -15.70
N LEU A 105 -8.10 -17.07 -14.41
CA LEU A 105 -7.72 -15.84 -13.71
C LEU A 105 -6.42 -15.25 -14.29
N GLY A 106 -5.47 -16.10 -14.67
CA GLY A 106 -4.22 -15.72 -15.35
C GLY A 106 -4.48 -15.05 -16.70
N HIS A 107 -5.31 -15.66 -17.56
CA HIS A 107 -5.70 -15.06 -18.84
C HIS A 107 -6.39 -13.71 -18.66
N ARG A 108 -7.31 -13.59 -17.68
CA ARG A 108 -7.97 -12.31 -17.39
C ARG A 108 -6.98 -11.24 -16.92
N ARG A 109 -6.02 -11.61 -16.07
CA ARG A 109 -4.96 -10.72 -15.60
C ARG A 109 -4.12 -10.20 -16.77
N ASP A 110 -3.71 -11.08 -17.69
CA ASP A 110 -2.87 -10.71 -18.81
C ASP A 110 -3.62 -9.83 -19.82
N PHE A 111 -4.88 -10.17 -20.12
CA PHE A 111 -5.76 -9.32 -20.92
C PHE A 111 -5.90 -7.89 -20.36
N LEU A 112 -6.06 -7.75 -19.03
CA LEU A 112 -6.17 -6.44 -18.40
C LEU A 112 -4.87 -5.64 -18.52
N LEU A 113 -3.72 -6.32 -18.43
CA LEU A 113 -2.42 -5.69 -18.62
C LEU A 113 -2.25 -5.21 -20.07
N ASP A 114 -2.58 -6.05 -21.05
CA ASP A 114 -2.49 -5.69 -22.47
C ASP A 114 -3.38 -4.49 -22.78
N ALA A 115 -4.64 -4.52 -22.34
CA ALA A 115 -5.56 -3.39 -22.51
C ALA A 115 -5.06 -2.10 -21.84
N ALA A 116 -4.38 -2.20 -20.69
CA ALA A 116 -3.78 -1.04 -20.04
C ALA A 116 -2.58 -0.50 -20.83
N LEU A 117 -1.73 -1.39 -21.36
CA LEU A 117 -0.57 -1.02 -22.17
C LEU A 117 -0.97 -0.45 -23.54
N SER A 118 -2.05 -0.91 -24.16
CA SER A 118 -2.57 -0.30 -25.39
C SER A 118 -2.99 1.17 -25.17
N ARG A 119 -3.53 1.52 -24.00
CA ARG A 119 -4.00 2.88 -23.66
C ARG A 119 -2.89 3.81 -23.17
N ASP A 120 -1.89 3.23 -22.53
CA ASP A 120 -0.75 3.92 -21.93
C ASP A 120 0.53 3.12 -22.21
N PRO A 121 1.03 3.12 -23.47
CA PRO A 121 2.20 2.36 -23.85
C PRO A 121 3.40 2.68 -22.96
N ASP A 122 4.08 1.62 -22.51
CA ASP A 122 5.19 1.69 -21.55
C ASP A 122 4.88 2.53 -20.29
N PHE A 123 3.61 2.64 -19.93
CA PHE A 123 3.11 3.51 -18.87
C PHE A 123 3.62 4.96 -18.98
N SER A 124 3.84 5.47 -20.21
CA SER A 124 4.41 6.79 -20.48
C SER A 124 3.66 7.93 -19.80
N LYS A 125 2.32 7.94 -19.82
CA LYS A 125 1.49 8.96 -19.16
C LYS A 125 1.65 8.91 -17.64
N ARG A 126 1.74 7.70 -17.07
CA ARG A 126 2.00 7.51 -15.62
C ARG A 126 3.39 7.95 -15.23
N ARG A 127 4.40 7.66 -16.05
CA ARG A 127 5.79 8.14 -15.88
C ARG A 127 5.86 9.66 -15.88
N ALA A 128 5.26 10.31 -16.88
CA ALA A 128 5.18 11.77 -16.93
C ALA A 128 4.47 12.37 -15.71
N ARG A 129 3.43 11.70 -15.20
CA ARG A 129 2.73 12.11 -13.99
C ARG A 129 3.60 12.04 -12.75
N ILE A 130 4.33 10.94 -12.53
CA ILE A 130 5.22 10.84 -11.35
C ILE A 130 6.37 11.85 -11.45
N SER A 131 6.88 12.16 -12.65
CA SER A 131 7.89 13.22 -12.81
C SER A 131 7.38 14.59 -12.36
N ARG A 132 6.14 14.96 -12.74
CA ARG A 132 5.51 16.21 -12.26
C ARG A 132 5.28 16.23 -10.76
N ILE A 133 4.85 15.09 -10.19
CA ILE A 133 4.69 14.96 -8.74
C ILE A 133 6.05 15.11 -8.04
N ALA A 134 7.11 14.50 -8.58
CA ALA A 134 8.45 14.57 -8.02
C ALA A 134 8.98 16.02 -7.99
N LEU A 135 8.73 16.80 -9.05
CA LEU A 135 9.05 18.23 -9.06
C LEU A 135 8.24 18.99 -7.99
N ALA A 136 6.92 18.78 -7.89
CA ALA A 136 6.13 19.44 -6.85
C ALA A 136 6.59 19.07 -5.41
N ILE A 137 7.21 17.91 -5.23
CA ILE A 137 7.77 17.47 -3.95
C ILE A 137 9.05 18.25 -3.60
N THR A 138 9.85 18.69 -4.57
CA THR A 138 11.05 19.50 -4.29
C THR A 138 10.70 20.87 -3.72
N ASP A 139 9.53 21.41 -4.08
CA ASP A 139 9.06 22.75 -3.67
C ASP A 139 8.32 22.77 -2.33
N LEU A 140 8.33 21.65 -1.59
CA LEU A 140 7.79 21.58 -0.25
C LEU A 140 8.75 22.24 0.75
N PRO A 141 8.23 22.90 1.80
CA PRO A 141 9.05 23.55 2.82
C PRO A 141 9.71 22.54 3.76
N TRP A 142 10.64 21.73 3.24
CA TRP A 142 11.30 20.66 3.98
C TRP A 142 12.10 21.17 5.18
N THR A 143 12.65 22.38 5.11
CA THR A 143 13.40 23.01 6.21
C THR A 143 12.57 23.27 7.45
N ASP A 144 11.25 23.38 7.28
CA ASP A 144 10.31 23.66 8.38
C ASP A 144 9.86 22.36 9.06
N LEU A 145 10.22 21.20 8.50
CA LEU A 145 9.90 19.90 9.03
C LEU A 145 10.87 19.53 10.17
N THR A 146 10.55 19.98 11.37
CA THR A 146 11.33 19.68 12.58
C THR A 146 10.98 18.31 13.17
N LYS A 147 11.89 17.75 13.98
CA LYS A 147 11.65 16.54 14.79
C LYS A 147 10.37 16.65 15.65
N LYS A 148 10.07 17.84 16.19
CA LYS A 148 8.86 18.10 16.99
C LYS A 148 7.59 17.94 16.15
N VAL A 149 7.58 18.46 14.93
CA VAL A 149 6.43 18.36 14.02
C VAL A 149 6.21 16.90 13.60
N VAL A 150 7.27 16.19 13.23
CA VAL A 150 7.17 14.77 12.87
C VAL A 150 6.65 13.94 14.04
N ARG A 151 7.11 14.20 15.27
CA ARG A 151 6.57 13.56 16.48
C ARG A 151 5.05 13.75 16.60
N HIS A 152 4.56 14.97 16.37
CA HIS A 152 3.13 15.28 16.42
C HIS A 152 2.36 14.49 15.35
N SER A 153 2.87 14.45 14.12
CA SER A 153 2.27 13.69 13.02
C SER A 153 2.16 12.19 13.34
N ILE A 154 3.18 11.57 13.93
CA ILE A 154 3.11 10.16 14.34
C ILE A 154 2.06 9.93 15.42
N LEU A 155 2.00 10.79 16.44
CA LEU A 155 0.98 10.69 17.50
C LEU A 155 -0.44 10.85 16.93
N HIS A 156 -0.61 11.72 15.93
CA HIS A 156 -1.86 11.83 15.21
C HIS A 156 -2.19 10.56 14.40
N SER A 157 -1.23 9.98 13.69
CA SER A 157 -1.38 8.69 12.99
C SER A 157 -1.78 7.56 13.95
N LEU A 158 -1.18 7.49 15.13
CA LEU A 158 -1.51 6.51 16.17
C LEU A 158 -2.95 6.67 16.64
N ARG A 159 -3.38 7.90 16.99
CA ARG A 159 -4.78 8.18 17.37
C ARG A 159 -5.77 7.75 16.29
N ARG A 160 -5.44 8.00 15.01
CA ARG A 160 -6.29 7.61 13.87
C ARG A 160 -6.31 6.09 13.64
N LEU A 161 -5.23 5.38 13.98
CA LEU A 161 -5.18 3.93 13.96
C LEU A 161 -6.09 3.34 15.04
N GLU A 162 -5.99 3.80 16.29
CA GLU A 162 -6.83 3.29 17.39
C GLU A 162 -8.31 3.54 17.14
N LYS A 163 -8.69 4.72 16.63
CA LYS A 163 -10.07 5.01 16.21
C LYS A 163 -10.57 4.05 15.12
N ALA A 164 -9.71 3.72 14.15
CA ALA A 164 -10.07 2.79 13.08
C ALA A 164 -10.17 1.34 13.57
N LYS A 165 -9.32 0.96 14.54
CA LYS A 165 -9.35 -0.35 15.21
C LYS A 165 -10.65 -0.53 15.98
N ALA A 166 -11.03 0.45 16.80
CA ALA A 166 -12.29 0.41 17.57
C ALA A 166 -13.49 0.23 16.64
N ALA A 167 -13.62 1.07 15.61
CA ALA A 167 -14.73 0.96 14.65
C ALA A 167 -14.72 -0.36 13.85
N ALA A 168 -13.55 -0.94 13.58
CA ALA A 168 -13.46 -2.23 12.90
C ALA A 168 -13.84 -3.41 13.82
N ARG A 169 -13.60 -3.30 15.13
CA ARG A 169 -14.02 -4.30 16.12
C ARG A 169 -15.52 -4.28 16.38
N GLU A 170 -16.13 -3.10 16.35
CA GLU A 170 -17.56 -2.90 16.55
C GLU A 170 -18.39 -3.43 15.37
N GLU A 171 -18.07 -3.00 14.14
CA GLU A 171 -18.91 -3.28 12.96
C GLU A 171 -18.43 -4.49 12.15
N GLY A 172 -17.12 -4.79 12.17
CA GLY A 172 -16.53 -5.91 11.41
C GLY A 172 -16.61 -5.81 9.88
N SER A 173 -17.16 -4.73 9.32
CA SER A 173 -17.39 -4.61 7.88
C SER A 173 -16.09 -4.52 7.06
N SER A 174 -16.13 -4.99 5.81
CA SER A 174 -14.96 -4.97 4.91
C SER A 174 -14.40 -3.55 4.74
N VAL A 175 -15.26 -2.53 4.70
CA VAL A 175 -14.85 -1.11 4.60
C VAL A 175 -14.08 -0.66 5.85
N ARG A 176 -14.56 -1.02 7.05
CA ARG A 176 -13.90 -0.66 8.31
C ARG A 176 -12.58 -1.40 8.47
N LEU A 177 -12.54 -2.69 8.17
CA LEU A 177 -11.32 -3.51 8.16
C LEU A 177 -10.30 -2.96 7.15
N HIS A 178 -10.75 -2.57 5.96
CA HIS A 178 -9.88 -1.96 4.94
C HIS A 178 -9.32 -0.61 5.41
N ARG A 179 -10.16 0.24 6.03
CA ARG A 179 -9.73 1.50 6.63
C ARG A 179 -8.69 1.27 7.73
N TRP A 180 -8.91 0.30 8.62
CA TRP A 180 -7.95 -0.08 9.65
C TRP A 180 -6.62 -0.56 9.03
N ARG A 181 -6.65 -1.45 8.02
CA ARG A 181 -5.47 -1.89 7.25
C ARG A 181 -4.67 -0.71 6.68
N LYS A 182 -5.35 0.27 6.08
CA LYS A 182 -4.69 1.48 5.53
C LYS A 182 -3.97 2.27 6.63
N ARG A 183 -4.56 2.41 7.83
CA ARG A 183 -3.96 3.13 8.97
C ARG A 183 -2.77 2.39 9.57
N VAL A 184 -2.87 1.07 9.78
CA VAL A 184 -1.76 0.22 10.23
C VAL A 184 -0.57 0.34 9.28
N ARG A 185 -0.81 0.21 7.97
CA ARG A 185 0.23 0.38 6.95
C ARG A 185 0.82 1.77 6.94
N ARG A 186 0.01 2.80 7.14
CA ARG A 186 0.49 4.19 7.15
C ARG A 186 1.50 4.40 8.27
N LEU A 187 1.13 4.03 9.50
CA LEU A 187 1.99 4.17 10.67
C LEU A 187 3.27 3.32 10.54
N ARG A 188 3.14 2.07 10.08
CA ARG A 188 4.33 1.22 9.84
C ARG A 188 5.32 1.86 8.87
N LEU A 189 4.85 2.35 7.72
CA LEU A 189 5.71 2.95 6.71
C LEU A 189 6.36 4.26 7.18
N GLN A 190 5.63 5.02 8.01
CA GLN A 190 6.17 6.21 8.67
C GLN A 190 7.31 5.82 9.62
N LEU A 191 7.11 4.83 10.48
CA LEU A 191 8.16 4.36 11.40
C LEU A 191 9.35 3.73 10.66
N GLU A 192 9.13 2.97 9.59
CA GLU A 192 10.22 2.43 8.75
C GLU A 192 11.04 3.54 8.10
N THR A 193 10.38 4.60 7.63
CA THR A 193 11.05 5.79 7.10
C THR A 193 11.91 6.44 8.18
N LEU A 194 11.34 6.66 9.37
CA LEU A 194 12.04 7.33 10.47
C LEU A 194 13.20 6.51 11.01
N ASN A 195 13.09 5.18 11.11
CA ASN A 195 14.21 4.33 11.50
C ASN A 195 15.39 4.43 10.52
N GLY A 196 15.10 4.63 9.23
CA GLY A 196 16.15 4.81 8.21
C GLY A 196 16.84 6.17 8.28
N VAL A 197 16.15 7.20 8.78
CA VAL A 197 16.70 8.56 8.99
C VAL A 197 17.37 8.69 10.36
N GLU A 198 16.83 8.06 11.40
CA GLU A 198 17.39 8.11 12.75
C GLU A 198 18.73 7.38 12.89
N ALA A 199 19.01 6.38 12.03
CA ALA A 199 20.33 5.77 11.98
C ALA A 199 21.46 6.80 11.76
N SER A 200 21.16 8.01 11.26
CA SER A 200 22.10 9.13 11.17
C SER A 200 22.03 10.14 12.33
N ALA A 201 21.07 10.05 13.26
CA ALA A 201 20.90 11.03 14.35
C ALA A 201 20.19 10.49 15.61
N ASP A 202 20.82 10.68 16.78
CA ASP A 202 20.26 10.33 18.09
C ASP A 202 18.97 11.16 18.39
N TRP A 203 17.79 10.54 18.35
CA TRP A 203 16.49 11.22 18.51
C TRP A 203 15.62 10.63 19.61
N LYS A 204 15.98 10.86 20.89
CA LYS A 204 15.20 10.48 22.10
C LYS A 204 13.67 10.67 22.04
N GLY A 205 13.20 11.66 21.28
CA GLY A 205 11.78 11.91 21.07
C GLY A 205 11.05 10.84 20.25
N LEU A 206 11.75 10.11 19.37
CA LEU A 206 11.19 9.00 18.61
C LEU A 206 11.08 7.74 19.48
N GLU A 207 12.03 7.47 20.35
CA GLU A 207 12.05 6.33 21.28
C GLU A 207 10.84 6.38 22.20
N ALA A 208 10.54 7.56 22.73
CA ALA A 208 9.34 7.78 23.54
C ALA A 208 8.04 7.56 22.75
N VAL A 209 8.03 7.79 21.44
CA VAL A 209 6.89 7.46 20.57
C VAL A 209 6.84 5.97 20.26
N LYS A 210 7.97 5.34 19.92
CA LYS A 210 8.08 3.90 19.68
C LYS A 210 7.60 3.09 20.88
N ARG A 211 7.88 3.54 22.11
CA ARG A 211 7.33 2.93 23.33
C ARG A 211 5.80 2.92 23.40
N LYS A 212 5.13 3.85 22.70
CA LYS A 212 3.66 3.93 22.64
C LYS A 212 3.05 3.18 21.45
N VAL A 213 3.86 2.70 20.52
CA VAL A 213 3.39 2.02 19.32
C VAL A 213 3.82 0.56 19.37
N GLU A 214 2.98 -0.34 18.88
CA GLU A 214 3.44 -1.70 18.63
C GLU A 214 4.68 -1.69 17.69
N SER A 215 5.58 -2.66 17.87
CA SER A 215 6.77 -2.75 17.02
C SER A 215 6.41 -2.74 15.52
N THR A 216 7.30 -2.23 14.67
CA THR A 216 7.12 -2.24 13.21
C THR A 216 6.86 -3.66 12.68
N ARG A 217 7.46 -4.67 13.32
CA ARG A 217 7.21 -6.09 13.04
C ARG A 217 5.79 -6.52 13.40
N SER A 218 5.25 -6.09 14.54
CA SER A 218 3.84 -6.35 14.91
C SER A 218 2.87 -5.71 13.92
N LEU A 219 3.07 -4.41 13.62
CA LEU A 219 2.26 -3.69 12.64
C LEU A 219 2.32 -4.35 11.26
N ARG A 220 3.47 -4.89 10.87
CA ARG A 220 3.63 -5.67 9.62
C ARG A 220 2.76 -6.93 9.66
N ARG A 221 2.88 -7.75 10.70
CA ARG A 221 2.08 -8.98 10.86
C ARG A 221 0.58 -8.67 10.83
N LEU A 222 0.14 -7.62 11.52
CA LEU A 222 -1.26 -7.19 11.51
C LEU A 222 -1.72 -6.74 10.10
N ALA A 223 -0.91 -5.92 9.41
CA ALA A 223 -1.21 -5.47 8.06
C ALA A 223 -1.27 -6.62 7.04
N ASP A 224 -0.46 -7.66 7.25
CA ASP A 224 -0.41 -8.87 6.43
C ASP A 224 -1.65 -9.75 6.69
N LYS A 225 -2.05 -9.96 7.95
CA LYS A 225 -3.31 -10.67 8.31
C LYS A 225 -4.55 -9.98 7.75
N LEU A 226 -4.72 -8.69 8.02
CA LEU A 226 -5.79 -7.87 7.44
C LEU A 226 -5.74 -7.90 5.91
N GLY A 227 -4.53 -8.06 5.38
CA GLY A 227 -4.32 -8.15 3.95
C GLY A 227 -4.76 -9.44 3.32
N TRP A 228 -4.35 -10.55 3.91
CA TRP A 228 -4.77 -11.87 3.50
C TRP A 228 -6.30 -11.99 3.48
N ARG A 229 -6.98 -11.52 4.54
CA ARG A 229 -8.44 -11.47 4.58
C ARG A 229 -9.05 -10.66 3.42
N GLN A 230 -8.49 -9.50 3.09
CA GLN A 230 -8.97 -8.72 1.96
C GLN A 230 -8.69 -9.42 0.62
N ASP A 231 -7.52 -10.02 0.46
CA ASP A 231 -7.13 -10.68 -0.77
C ASP A 231 -8.05 -11.91 -1.04
N LEU A 232 -8.46 -12.63 0.01
CA LEU A 232 -9.51 -13.65 -0.04
C LEU A 232 -10.88 -13.08 -0.46
N GLN A 233 -11.27 -11.91 0.05
CA GLN A 233 -12.53 -11.25 -0.35
C GLN A 233 -12.53 -10.86 -1.83
N VAL A 234 -11.40 -10.39 -2.37
CA VAL A 234 -11.25 -10.05 -3.80
C VAL A 234 -11.27 -11.31 -4.67
N LEU A 235 -10.63 -12.40 -4.23
CA LEU A 235 -10.74 -13.70 -4.92
C LEU A 235 -12.19 -14.17 -4.96
N ARG A 236 -12.90 -14.10 -3.82
CA ARG A 236 -14.30 -14.50 -3.71
C ARG A 236 -15.22 -13.75 -4.68
N SER A 237 -15.01 -12.44 -4.86
CA SER A 237 -15.81 -11.65 -5.81
C SER A 237 -15.47 -11.98 -7.27
N SER A 238 -14.22 -12.32 -7.55
CA SER A 238 -13.73 -12.64 -8.89
C SER A 238 -14.26 -13.98 -9.41
N ILE A 239 -14.41 -14.98 -8.53
CA ILE A 239 -14.93 -16.32 -8.87
C ILE A 239 -16.39 -16.29 -9.34
N ARG A 240 -17.16 -15.22 -9.09
CA ARG A 240 -18.54 -15.12 -9.59
C ARG A 240 -18.67 -15.22 -11.12
N HIS A 241 -17.59 -14.95 -11.84
CA HIS A 241 -17.58 -14.92 -13.31
C HIS A 241 -16.99 -16.20 -13.92
N THR A 242 -16.79 -17.26 -13.13
CA THR A 242 -16.32 -18.55 -13.65
C THR A 242 -17.52 -19.33 -14.20
N GLY A 243 -17.41 -19.83 -15.44
CA GLY A 243 -18.54 -20.38 -16.21
C GLY A 243 -19.29 -21.59 -15.62
N ASN A 244 -18.81 -22.19 -14.51
CA ASN A 244 -19.49 -23.29 -13.81
C ASN A 244 -20.07 -22.81 -12.46
N PRO A 245 -21.39 -22.63 -12.34
CA PRO A 245 -22.05 -22.14 -11.12
C PRO A 245 -21.88 -23.05 -9.89
N ALA A 246 -21.87 -24.37 -10.08
CA ALA A 246 -21.74 -25.34 -8.99
C ALA A 246 -20.32 -25.28 -8.40
N LEU A 247 -19.30 -25.26 -9.26
CA LEU A 247 -17.91 -25.10 -8.85
C LEU A 247 -17.67 -23.73 -8.20
N ALA A 248 -18.25 -22.66 -8.73
CA ALA A 248 -18.16 -21.32 -8.14
C ALA A 248 -18.72 -21.28 -6.71
N LYS A 249 -19.82 -22.01 -6.45
CA LYS A 249 -20.41 -22.13 -5.11
C LYS A 249 -19.50 -22.88 -4.15
N GLN A 250 -18.90 -24.00 -4.59
CA GLN A 250 -17.94 -24.77 -3.79
C GLN A 250 -16.70 -23.95 -3.42
N LEU A 251 -16.09 -23.28 -4.40
CA LEU A 251 -14.91 -22.43 -4.19
C LEU A 251 -15.18 -21.30 -3.19
N ARG A 252 -16.34 -20.65 -3.30
CA ARG A 252 -16.73 -19.58 -2.39
C ARG A 252 -16.89 -20.07 -0.95
N ARG A 253 -17.43 -21.27 -0.74
CA ARG A 253 -17.52 -21.88 0.60
C ARG A 253 -16.12 -22.12 1.19
N GLY A 254 -15.19 -22.65 0.41
CA GLY A 254 -13.80 -22.82 0.84
C GLY A 254 -13.13 -21.49 1.22
N ILE A 255 -13.33 -20.45 0.41
CA ILE A 255 -12.81 -19.12 0.72
C ILE A 255 -13.47 -18.52 1.97
N ASP A 256 -14.78 -18.67 2.14
CA ASP A 256 -15.51 -18.18 3.31
C ASP A 256 -15.01 -18.87 4.60
N HIS A 257 -14.68 -20.17 4.52
CA HIS A 257 -14.02 -20.89 5.61
C HIS A 257 -12.65 -20.28 5.95
N GLU A 258 -11.79 -20.08 4.95
CA GLU A 258 -10.46 -19.47 5.16
C GLU A 258 -10.53 -18.04 5.70
N ILE A 259 -11.51 -17.24 5.25
CA ILE A 259 -11.78 -15.91 5.81
C ILE A 259 -12.10 -15.99 7.30
N GLY A 260 -12.87 -17.01 7.73
CA GLY A 260 -13.23 -17.26 9.12
C GLY A 260 -12.04 -17.65 10.01
N ARG A 261 -11.01 -18.29 9.44
CA ARG A 261 -9.80 -18.70 10.18
C ARG A 261 -8.84 -17.55 10.48
N VAL A 262 -8.95 -16.42 9.79
CA VAL A 262 -8.08 -15.25 10.01
C VAL A 262 -8.44 -14.53 11.32
N LYS A 263 -7.71 -14.86 12.40
CA LYS A 263 -7.83 -14.17 13.70
C LYS A 263 -7.08 -12.82 13.70
N LEU A 264 -7.83 -11.73 13.89
CA LEU A 264 -7.37 -10.32 13.91
C LEU A 264 -7.07 -9.79 15.30
#